data_AF-A0A9E4UBK7-F1
#
_entry.id   AF-A0A9E4UBK7-F1
#
_cell.length_a   1.000
_cell.length_b   1.000
_cell.length_c   1.000
_cell.angle_alpha   90.00
_cell.angle_beta   90.00
_cell.angle_gamma   90.00
#
_symmetry.space_group_name_H-M   'P 1'
#
loop_
_entity.id
_entity.type
_entity.pdbx_description
1 polymer ?
#
loop_
_entity_poly.entity_id
_entity_poly.type
_entity_poly.pdbx_seq_one_letter_code
_entity_poly.pdbx_strand_id
1 'polypeptide(L)'
;MSTIVIGSLLPRAGRTTATAALGARLAADGLSVRLARLRSADGADAPAEDDAQVFATVAGCSSSGRALTEQEALTEAADGGSTLLIEAPAGEPKELIQKLSARVVLVTVDVADPALADLASAASALGDALIGVIAVRQQERALEPVAARLSERGLNCLAVIPEDRLLAGPSPRELAEVLHASSLVEGENSDEAVEFVMLGPLSADPGQPYFLQHGTKAVVNRFDKMDLHLAALATEPDCLILTGGQQPSPYLLDRVEGADPSPTVLLAPDSTVQTIQVVDELYGKTRFAGRRKLVRAIELFERLDLTKLSESLS
;
A
#
# COMPACT_ATOMS: atom_id res chain seq x y z
N MET A 1 -27.72 8.74 -1.13
CA MET A 1 -26.47 8.33 -0.47
C MET A 1 -26.20 6.91 -0.86
N SER A 2 -24.99 6.67 -1.37
CA SER A 2 -24.63 5.46 -2.10
C SER A 2 -23.65 4.62 -1.28
N THR A 3 -23.85 3.30 -1.33
CA THR A 3 -22.87 2.32 -0.86
C THR A 3 -22.06 1.85 -2.06
N ILE A 4 -20.74 1.98 -1.99
CA ILE A 4 -19.81 1.51 -3.02
C ILE A 4 -18.95 0.42 -2.41
N VAL A 5 -18.92 -0.75 -3.05
CA VAL A 5 -17.99 -1.82 -2.72
C VAL A 5 -16.77 -1.72 -3.62
N ILE A 6 -15.58 -1.62 -3.02
CA ILE A 6 -14.29 -1.74 -3.70
C ILE A 6 -13.86 -3.20 -3.65
N GLY A 7 -13.91 -3.88 -4.80
CA GLY A 7 -13.63 -5.31 -4.93
C GLY A 7 -12.42 -5.60 -5.82
N SER A 8 -11.91 -6.84 -5.75
CA SER A 8 -10.89 -7.34 -6.67
C SER A 8 -10.93 -8.87 -6.73
N LEU A 9 -10.58 -9.44 -7.88
CA LEU A 9 -10.49 -10.90 -8.03
C LEU A 9 -9.27 -11.49 -7.31
N LEU A 10 -8.17 -10.72 -7.25
CA LEU A 10 -6.92 -11.15 -6.66
C LEU A 10 -6.72 -10.53 -5.27
N PRO A 11 -6.10 -11.26 -4.33
CA PRO A 11 -5.58 -10.66 -3.11
C PRO A 11 -4.46 -9.67 -3.42
N ARG A 12 -4.27 -8.66 -2.55
CA ARG A 12 -3.22 -7.64 -2.67
C ARG A 12 -3.22 -6.90 -4.03
N ALA A 13 -4.40 -6.71 -4.62
CA ALA A 13 -4.58 -5.98 -5.87
C ALA A 13 -4.52 -4.45 -5.72
N GLY A 14 -4.18 -3.91 -4.55
CA GLY A 14 -4.15 -2.46 -4.30
C GLY A 14 -5.51 -1.83 -3.95
N ARG A 15 -6.45 -2.63 -3.41
CA ARG A 15 -7.76 -2.11 -2.99
C ARG A 15 -7.66 -1.11 -1.84
N THR A 16 -6.85 -1.35 -0.82
CA THR A 16 -6.68 -0.40 0.29
C THR A 16 -6.23 0.97 -0.22
N THR A 17 -5.29 0.98 -1.17
CA THR A 17 -4.84 2.18 -1.88
C THR A 17 -6.00 2.87 -2.60
N ALA A 18 -6.77 2.12 -3.40
CA ALA A 18 -7.89 2.67 -4.13
C ALA A 18 -8.99 3.22 -3.20
N THR A 19 -9.36 2.48 -2.16
CA THR A 19 -10.39 2.86 -1.18
C THR A 19 -10.01 4.14 -0.45
N ALA A 20 -8.79 4.21 0.08
CA ALA A 20 -8.31 5.38 0.81
C ALA A 20 -8.21 6.62 -0.10
N ALA A 21 -7.63 6.46 -1.30
CA ALA A 21 -7.45 7.56 -2.24
C ALA A 21 -8.77 8.07 -2.83
N LEU A 22 -9.68 7.16 -3.23
CA LEU A 22 -11.03 7.54 -3.67
C LEU A 22 -11.81 8.24 -2.56
N GLY A 23 -11.72 7.71 -1.33
CA GLY A 23 -12.36 8.33 -0.17
C GLY A 23 -11.92 9.76 0.04
N ALA A 24 -10.60 9.97 0.13
CA ALA A 24 -10.01 11.30 0.29
C ALA A 24 -10.42 12.25 -0.84
N ARG A 25 -10.45 11.75 -2.10
CA ARG A 25 -10.85 12.57 -3.24
C ARG A 25 -12.31 12.98 -3.18
N LEU A 26 -13.22 12.05 -2.88
CA LEU A 26 -14.65 12.34 -2.73
C LEU A 26 -14.91 13.31 -1.58
N ALA A 27 -14.17 13.17 -0.47
CA ALA A 27 -14.24 14.11 0.64
C ALA A 27 -13.75 15.51 0.25
N ALA A 28 -12.67 15.60 -0.53
CA ALA A 28 -12.16 16.88 -1.06
C ALA A 28 -13.16 17.54 -2.02
N ASP A 29 -13.94 16.76 -2.76
CA ASP A 29 -15.04 17.22 -3.62
C ASP A 29 -16.31 17.59 -2.81
N GLY A 30 -16.26 17.53 -1.47
CA GLY A 30 -17.31 18.00 -0.57
C GLY A 30 -18.33 16.95 -0.15
N LEU A 31 -18.15 15.67 -0.51
CA LEU A 31 -19.01 14.59 -0.03
C LEU A 31 -18.67 14.21 1.41
N SER A 32 -19.70 13.88 2.20
CA SER A 32 -19.50 13.19 3.48
C SER A 32 -19.19 11.72 3.20
N VAL A 33 -17.99 11.27 3.55
CA VAL A 33 -17.48 9.94 3.20
C VAL A 33 -17.18 9.11 4.45
N ARG A 34 -17.67 7.86 4.43
CA ARG A 34 -17.29 6.81 5.38
C ARG A 34 -16.49 5.73 4.68
N LEU A 35 -15.41 5.29 5.30
CA LEU A 35 -14.55 4.21 4.85
C LEU A 35 -14.69 3.02 5.80
N ALA A 36 -14.85 1.82 5.23
CA ALA A 36 -14.94 0.59 5.98
C ALA A 36 -14.14 -0.53 5.33
N ARG A 37 -13.53 -1.39 6.15
CA ARG A 37 -12.89 -2.62 5.70
C ARG A 37 -13.68 -3.82 6.21
N LEU A 38 -14.11 -4.71 5.31
CA LEU A 38 -14.80 -5.95 5.70
C LEU A 38 -13.83 -7.06 6.09
N ARG A 39 -14.21 -7.80 7.14
CA ARG A 39 -13.52 -9.04 7.55
C ARG A 39 -13.60 -10.11 6.47
N SER A 40 -12.61 -10.99 6.48
CA SER A 40 -12.67 -12.21 5.68
C SER A 40 -13.55 -13.26 6.38
N ALA A 41 -14.20 -14.14 5.63
CA ALA A 41 -15.10 -15.15 6.18
C ALA A 41 -14.39 -16.19 7.07
N ASP A 42 -13.07 -16.35 6.90
CA ASP A 42 -12.22 -17.27 7.65
C ASP A 42 -11.66 -16.69 8.96
N GLY A 43 -11.95 -15.42 9.28
CA GLY A 43 -11.62 -14.79 10.56
C GLY A 43 -10.14 -14.50 10.81
N ALA A 44 -9.26 -14.74 9.82
CA ALA A 44 -7.85 -14.35 9.87
C ALA A 44 -7.71 -12.84 9.56
N ASP A 45 -8.04 -12.00 10.54
CA ASP A 45 -8.35 -10.58 10.28
C ASP A 45 -7.22 -9.58 10.56
N ALA A 46 -6.02 -9.99 10.96
CA ALA A 46 -4.96 -9.01 11.26
C ALA A 46 -4.72 -8.02 10.09
N PRO A 47 -4.64 -8.43 8.81
CA PRO A 47 -4.53 -7.48 7.71
C PRO A 47 -5.74 -6.56 7.53
N ALA A 48 -6.95 -7.05 7.80
CA ALA A 48 -8.16 -6.25 7.68
C ALA A 48 -8.25 -5.19 8.80
N GLU A 49 -7.76 -5.51 10.00
CA GLU A 49 -7.66 -4.53 11.09
C GLU A 49 -6.68 -3.42 10.76
N ASP A 50 -5.48 -3.79 10.26
CA ASP A 50 -4.45 -2.82 9.87
C ASP A 50 -4.98 -1.87 8.78
N ASP A 51 -5.62 -2.41 7.74
CA ASP A 51 -6.27 -1.63 6.67
C ASP A 51 -7.32 -0.66 7.24
N ALA A 52 -8.14 -1.12 8.19
CA ALA A 52 -9.20 -0.31 8.80
C ALA A 52 -8.63 0.84 9.64
N GLN A 53 -7.52 0.60 10.36
CA GLN A 53 -6.80 1.64 11.08
C GLN A 53 -6.25 2.70 10.13
N VAL A 54 -5.71 2.29 8.97
CA VAL A 54 -5.29 3.25 7.93
C VAL A 54 -6.46 4.10 7.47
N PHE A 55 -7.65 3.52 7.26
CA PHE A 55 -8.85 4.30 6.89
C PHE A 55 -9.23 5.36 7.93
N ALA A 56 -9.00 5.12 9.22
CA ALA A 56 -9.24 6.13 10.26
C ALA A 56 -8.28 7.33 10.21
N THR A 57 -7.18 7.22 9.48
CA THR A 57 -6.21 8.32 9.29
C THR A 57 -6.46 9.16 8.03
N VAL A 58 -7.43 8.76 7.19
CA VAL A 58 -7.72 9.44 5.92
C VAL A 58 -8.43 10.77 6.20
N ALA A 59 -7.76 11.87 5.92
CA ALA A 59 -8.30 13.21 6.12
C ALA A 59 -9.59 13.43 5.31
N GLY A 60 -10.61 14.01 5.96
CA GLY A 60 -11.92 14.28 5.34
C GLY A 60 -12.90 13.09 5.36
N CYS A 61 -12.43 11.89 5.68
CA CYS A 61 -13.25 10.70 5.82
C CYS A 61 -13.52 10.36 7.29
N SER A 62 -14.55 9.56 7.54
CA SER A 62 -14.76 8.89 8.83
C SER A 62 -14.64 7.38 8.68
N SER A 63 -14.18 6.70 9.72
CA SER A 63 -14.03 5.24 9.76
C SER A 63 -14.14 4.77 11.21
N SER A 64 -14.60 3.55 11.42
CA SER A 64 -14.62 2.91 12.73
C SER A 64 -13.22 2.51 13.23
N GLY A 65 -12.20 2.51 12.34
CA GLY A 65 -10.83 2.10 12.65
C GLY A 65 -10.66 0.60 12.89
N ARG A 66 -11.71 -0.20 12.66
CA ARG A 66 -11.74 -1.65 12.87
C ARG A 66 -12.38 -2.36 11.69
N ALA A 67 -11.98 -3.60 11.45
CA ALA A 67 -12.62 -4.42 10.45
C ALA A 67 -14.06 -4.74 10.86
N LEU A 68 -14.99 -4.59 9.92
CA LEU A 68 -16.42 -4.80 10.11
C LEU A 68 -16.84 -6.22 9.69
N THR A 69 -17.78 -6.79 10.43
CA THR A 69 -18.57 -7.93 9.96
C THR A 69 -19.56 -7.48 8.89
N GLU A 70 -20.11 -8.44 8.14
CA GLU A 70 -21.15 -8.15 7.14
C GLU A 70 -22.40 -7.49 7.77
N GLN A 71 -22.79 -7.92 8.97
CA GLN A 71 -23.94 -7.36 9.69
C GLN A 71 -23.70 -5.89 10.07
N GLU A 72 -22.50 -5.57 10.56
CA GLU A 72 -22.13 -4.19 10.90
C GLU A 72 -22.07 -3.30 9.65
N ALA A 73 -21.54 -3.81 8.54
CA ALA A 73 -21.54 -3.08 7.28
C ALA A 73 -22.96 -2.80 6.76
N LEU A 74 -23.91 -3.72 6.96
CA LEU A 74 -25.33 -3.51 6.64
C LEU A 74 -25.96 -2.44 7.53
N THR A 75 -25.66 -2.44 8.84
CA THR A 75 -26.11 -1.37 9.75
C THR A 75 -25.55 -0.02 9.33
N GLU A 76 -24.24 0.04 9.05
CA GLU A 76 -23.59 1.26 8.58
C GLU A 76 -24.16 1.76 7.27
N ALA A 77 -24.51 0.88 6.32
CA ALA A 77 -25.15 1.28 5.08
C ALA A 77 -26.57 1.84 5.30
N ALA A 78 -27.30 1.35 6.30
CA ALA A 78 -28.66 1.78 6.62
C ALA A 78 -28.73 3.16 7.30
N ASP A 79 -27.70 3.55 8.06
CA ASP A 79 -27.64 4.83 8.79
C ASP A 79 -27.72 6.06 7.86
N GLY A 80 -27.46 5.89 6.56
CA GLY A 80 -27.53 6.99 5.60
C GLY A 80 -26.54 8.11 5.93
N GLY A 81 -26.93 9.36 5.70
CA GLY A 81 -26.11 10.56 5.97
C GLY A 81 -24.87 10.81 5.11
N SER A 82 -24.34 9.80 4.40
CA SER A 82 -23.00 9.84 3.78
C SER A 82 -22.82 8.78 2.69
N THR A 83 -21.79 8.93 1.85
CA THR A 83 -21.33 7.89 0.92
C THR A 83 -20.45 6.90 1.66
N LEU A 84 -20.79 5.61 1.61
CA LEU A 84 -20.04 4.55 2.29
C LEU A 84 -19.21 3.77 1.27
N LEU A 85 -17.87 3.85 1.37
CA LEU A 85 -16.94 3.00 0.61
C LEU A 85 -16.51 1.83 1.47
N ILE A 86 -16.75 0.61 0.97
CA ILE A 86 -16.44 -0.64 1.66
C ILE A 86 -15.40 -1.40 0.86
N GLU A 87 -14.22 -1.61 1.42
CA GLU A 87 -13.28 -2.58 0.86
C GLU A 87 -13.68 -4.01 1.26
N ALA A 88 -14.05 -4.80 0.25
CA ALA A 88 -14.36 -6.22 0.41
C ALA A 88 -13.10 -7.11 0.33
N PRO A 89 -13.14 -8.32 0.93
CA PRO A 89 -12.13 -9.36 0.72
C PRO A 89 -11.96 -9.74 -0.75
N ALA A 90 -10.90 -10.50 -1.09
CA ALA A 90 -10.66 -10.91 -2.48
C ALA A 90 -11.67 -11.96 -2.93
N GLY A 91 -12.07 -11.87 -4.20
CA GLY A 91 -13.09 -12.72 -4.79
C GLY A 91 -14.27 -11.93 -5.35
N GLU A 92 -15.38 -12.62 -5.60
CA GLU A 92 -16.60 -12.03 -6.14
C GLU A 92 -17.59 -11.70 -5.00
N PRO A 93 -17.77 -10.43 -4.61
CA PRO A 93 -18.64 -10.08 -3.48
C PRO A 93 -20.14 -10.05 -3.87
N LYS A 94 -20.62 -10.98 -4.71
CA LYS A 94 -21.97 -10.94 -5.31
C LYS A 94 -23.08 -10.89 -4.26
N GLU A 95 -23.04 -11.78 -3.27
CA GLU A 95 -24.06 -11.83 -2.21
C GLU A 95 -24.07 -10.54 -1.38
N LEU A 96 -22.88 -10.03 -1.05
CA LEU A 96 -22.71 -8.79 -0.30
C LEU A 96 -23.30 -7.59 -1.07
N ILE A 97 -22.99 -7.49 -2.36
CA ILE A 97 -23.48 -6.41 -3.22
C ILE A 97 -25.00 -6.39 -3.27
N GLN A 98 -25.63 -7.57 -3.40
CA GLN A 98 -27.09 -7.69 -3.41
C GLN A 98 -27.69 -7.26 -2.07
N LYS A 99 -27.14 -7.74 -0.94
CA LYS A 99 -27.64 -7.39 0.40
C LYS A 99 -27.51 -5.89 0.70
N LEU A 100 -26.41 -5.27 0.26
CA LEU A 100 -26.17 -3.84 0.45
C LEU A 100 -26.86 -2.94 -0.58
N SER A 101 -27.43 -3.52 -1.64
CA SER A 101 -27.85 -2.79 -2.85
C SER A 101 -26.74 -1.84 -3.35
N ALA A 102 -25.49 -2.32 -3.28
CA ALA A 102 -24.31 -1.50 -3.51
C ALA A 102 -23.94 -1.38 -4.99
N ARG A 103 -23.27 -0.30 -5.32
CA ARG A 103 -22.52 -0.15 -6.58
C ARG A 103 -21.10 -0.68 -6.39
N VAL A 104 -20.40 -1.02 -7.47
CA VAL A 104 -19.10 -1.72 -7.40
C VAL A 104 -18.05 -1.01 -8.23
N VAL A 105 -16.86 -0.85 -7.66
CA VAL A 105 -15.63 -0.55 -8.40
C VAL A 105 -14.70 -1.74 -8.27
N LEU A 106 -14.24 -2.27 -9.39
CA LEU A 106 -13.27 -3.36 -9.41
C LEU A 106 -11.85 -2.81 -9.56
N VAL A 107 -10.94 -3.28 -8.72
CA VAL A 107 -9.51 -2.97 -8.79
C VAL A 107 -8.78 -4.16 -9.39
N THR A 108 -7.93 -3.91 -10.38
CA THR A 108 -7.08 -4.92 -11.00
C THR A 108 -5.64 -4.45 -11.12
N VAL A 109 -4.71 -5.40 -11.07
CA VAL A 109 -3.28 -5.19 -11.33
C VAL A 109 -2.83 -5.83 -12.64
N ASP A 110 -3.61 -6.78 -13.15
CA ASP A 110 -3.31 -7.54 -14.34
C ASP A 110 -4.41 -7.34 -15.37
N VAL A 111 -3.97 -7.01 -16.57
CA VAL A 111 -4.81 -6.75 -17.74
C VAL A 111 -4.28 -7.51 -18.97
N ALA A 112 -3.37 -8.46 -18.74
CA ALA A 112 -3.01 -9.46 -19.71
C ALA A 112 -4.12 -10.52 -19.83
N ASP A 113 -4.11 -11.26 -20.93
CA ASP A 113 -4.94 -12.47 -21.04
C ASP A 113 -4.20 -13.62 -20.31
N PRO A 114 -4.89 -14.47 -19.51
CA PRO A 114 -6.34 -14.62 -19.38
C PRO A 114 -7.02 -13.73 -18.31
N ALA A 115 -6.27 -13.02 -17.47
CA ALA A 115 -6.83 -12.24 -16.35
C ALA A 115 -7.89 -11.20 -16.79
N LEU A 116 -7.69 -10.58 -17.95
CA LEU A 116 -8.66 -9.66 -18.54
C LEU A 116 -10.00 -10.33 -18.91
N ALA A 117 -9.96 -11.62 -19.31
CA ALA A 117 -11.18 -12.38 -19.59
C ALA A 117 -11.94 -12.71 -18.29
N ASP A 118 -11.22 -13.08 -17.23
CA ASP A 118 -11.83 -13.33 -15.91
C ASP A 118 -12.44 -12.04 -15.34
N LEU A 119 -11.73 -10.92 -15.47
CA LEU A 119 -12.23 -9.60 -15.07
C LEU A 119 -13.51 -9.24 -15.85
N ALA A 120 -13.53 -9.48 -17.16
CA ALA A 120 -14.71 -9.23 -17.99
C ALA A 120 -15.89 -10.13 -17.60
N SER A 121 -15.64 -11.39 -17.27
CA SER A 121 -16.65 -12.33 -16.77
C SER A 121 -17.26 -11.84 -15.44
N ALA A 122 -16.40 -11.47 -14.49
CA ALA A 122 -16.83 -10.95 -13.20
C ALA A 122 -17.63 -9.64 -13.36
N ALA A 123 -17.16 -8.73 -14.20
CA ALA A 123 -17.85 -7.49 -14.54
C ALA A 123 -19.24 -7.75 -15.15
N SER A 124 -19.33 -8.68 -16.11
CA SER A 124 -20.60 -9.07 -16.71
C SER A 124 -21.57 -9.65 -15.68
N ALA A 125 -21.07 -10.38 -14.69
CA ALA A 125 -21.90 -10.96 -13.64
C ALA A 125 -22.39 -9.93 -12.60
N LEU A 126 -21.74 -8.76 -12.52
CA LEU A 126 -22.17 -7.62 -11.71
C LEU A 126 -23.24 -6.77 -12.42
N GLY A 127 -23.25 -6.77 -13.75
CA GLY A 127 -24.22 -6.02 -14.55
C GLY A 127 -24.24 -4.53 -14.19
N ASP A 128 -25.44 -3.98 -14.00
CA ASP A 128 -25.66 -2.56 -13.71
C ASP A 128 -25.12 -2.08 -12.35
N ALA A 129 -24.72 -3.02 -11.47
CA ALA A 129 -24.07 -2.67 -10.22
C ALA A 129 -22.64 -2.15 -10.44
N LEU A 130 -21.98 -2.54 -11.54
CA LEU A 130 -20.61 -2.12 -11.84
C LEU A 130 -20.56 -0.66 -12.30
N ILE A 131 -19.83 0.18 -11.56
CA ILE A 131 -19.46 1.54 -11.97
C ILE A 131 -18.33 1.47 -13.00
N GLY A 132 -17.31 0.67 -12.71
CA GLY A 132 -16.16 0.51 -13.60
C GLY A 132 -14.96 -0.12 -12.92
N VAL A 133 -13.82 -0.02 -13.60
CA VAL A 133 -12.57 -0.67 -13.25
C VAL A 133 -11.46 0.37 -13.04
N ILE A 134 -10.68 0.19 -11.99
CA ILE A 134 -9.42 0.90 -11.76
C ILE A 134 -8.29 -0.11 -11.95
N ALA A 135 -7.42 0.13 -12.93
CA ALA A 135 -6.19 -0.61 -13.10
C ALA A 135 -5.08 0.08 -12.30
N VAL A 136 -4.36 -0.65 -11.44
CA VAL A 136 -3.28 -0.10 -10.62
C VAL A 136 -1.96 -0.80 -10.90
N ARG A 137 -0.84 -0.17 -10.51
CA ARG A 137 0.53 -0.69 -10.71
C ARG A 137 0.87 -0.97 -12.18
N GLN A 138 0.47 -0.09 -13.07
CA GLN A 138 0.79 -0.22 -14.50
C GLN A 138 2.10 0.48 -14.83
N GLN A 139 2.83 -0.01 -15.84
CA GLN A 139 4.01 0.73 -16.31
C GLN A 139 3.57 2.07 -16.90
N GLU A 140 4.35 3.14 -16.70
CA GLU A 140 4.05 4.49 -17.20
C GLU A 140 3.73 4.50 -18.71
N ARG A 141 4.52 3.77 -19.50
CA ARG A 141 4.33 3.62 -20.95
C ARG A 141 3.09 2.82 -21.36
N ALA A 142 2.45 2.12 -20.41
CA ALA A 142 1.33 1.23 -20.63
C ALA A 142 -0.01 1.85 -20.22
N LEU A 143 -0.04 3.05 -19.63
CA LEU A 143 -1.27 3.65 -19.11
C LEU A 143 -2.38 3.76 -20.18
N GLU A 144 -2.07 4.38 -21.33
CA GLU A 144 -3.01 4.50 -22.45
C GLU A 144 -3.39 3.13 -23.07
N PRO A 145 -2.43 2.24 -23.40
CA PRO A 145 -2.75 0.89 -23.87
C PRO A 145 -3.68 0.11 -22.93
N VAL A 146 -3.48 0.23 -21.62
CA VAL A 146 -4.30 -0.47 -20.62
C VAL A 146 -5.72 0.08 -20.60
N ALA A 147 -5.89 1.41 -20.62
CA ALA A 147 -7.21 2.04 -20.70
C ALA A 147 -7.96 1.61 -21.98
N ALA A 148 -7.27 1.56 -23.12
CA ALA A 148 -7.83 1.10 -24.39
C ALA A 148 -8.28 -0.38 -24.31
N ARG A 149 -7.43 -1.27 -23.80
CA ARG A 149 -7.75 -2.70 -23.65
C ARG A 149 -8.97 -2.96 -22.78
N LEU A 150 -9.10 -2.24 -21.66
CA LEU A 150 -10.30 -2.32 -20.82
C LEU A 150 -11.55 -1.90 -21.61
N SER A 151 -11.46 -0.77 -22.32
CA SER A 151 -12.57 -0.23 -23.10
C SER A 151 -12.98 -1.15 -24.27
N GLU A 152 -12.01 -1.76 -24.97
CA GLU A 152 -12.24 -2.72 -26.05
C GLU A 152 -12.98 -3.99 -25.57
N ARG A 153 -12.81 -4.34 -24.28
CA ARG A 153 -13.56 -5.44 -23.63
C ARG A 153 -14.91 -5.00 -23.04
N GLY A 154 -15.33 -3.77 -23.32
CA GLY A 154 -16.59 -3.21 -22.82
C GLY A 154 -16.55 -2.83 -21.33
N LEU A 155 -15.37 -2.77 -20.73
CA LEU A 155 -15.21 -2.36 -19.33
C LEU A 155 -15.04 -0.85 -19.25
N ASN A 156 -15.85 -0.21 -18.39
CA ASN A 156 -15.68 1.21 -18.12
C ASN A 156 -14.39 1.43 -17.30
N CYS A 157 -13.31 1.85 -17.97
CA CYS A 157 -12.09 2.27 -17.29
C CYS A 157 -12.32 3.61 -16.58
N LEU A 158 -12.21 3.60 -15.26
CA LEU A 158 -12.30 4.79 -14.40
C LEU A 158 -10.93 5.45 -14.23
N ALA A 159 -9.88 4.64 -14.12
CA ALA A 159 -8.52 5.12 -13.89
C ALA A 159 -7.49 4.05 -14.24
N VAL A 160 -6.30 4.50 -14.63
CA VAL A 160 -5.09 3.68 -14.71
C VAL A 160 -3.99 4.34 -13.90
N ILE A 161 -3.58 3.69 -12.82
CA ILE A 161 -2.57 4.18 -11.87
C ILE A 161 -1.22 3.56 -12.22
N PRO A 162 -0.16 4.37 -12.37
CA PRO A 162 1.16 3.82 -12.58
C PRO A 162 1.67 3.06 -11.35
N GLU A 163 2.64 2.18 -11.57
CA GLU A 163 3.45 1.62 -10.51
C GLU A 163 4.27 2.73 -9.86
N ASP A 164 4.24 2.77 -8.53
CA ASP A 164 4.93 3.76 -7.74
C ASP A 164 5.79 3.07 -6.69
N ARG A 165 7.06 3.49 -6.62
CA ARG A 165 8.07 2.82 -5.79
C ARG A 165 7.81 3.01 -4.31
N LEU A 166 7.25 4.14 -3.89
CA LEU A 166 6.91 4.38 -2.49
C LEU A 166 5.73 3.51 -2.06
N LEU A 167 4.72 3.36 -2.93
CA LEU A 167 3.59 2.47 -2.67
C LEU A 167 4.01 0.98 -2.61
N ALA A 168 4.96 0.58 -3.45
CA ALA A 168 5.51 -0.78 -3.49
C ALA A 168 6.59 -1.06 -2.44
N GLY A 169 7.13 -0.03 -1.79
CA GLY A 169 8.24 -0.11 -0.85
C GLY A 169 7.82 -0.57 0.55
N PRO A 170 8.65 -1.34 1.26
CA PRO A 170 8.32 -1.84 2.60
C PRO A 170 8.58 -0.78 3.68
N SER A 171 7.95 -0.90 4.85
CA SER A 171 8.40 -0.18 6.04
C SER A 171 9.55 -0.92 6.75
N PRO A 172 10.35 -0.23 7.60
CA PRO A 172 11.30 -0.89 8.48
C PRO A 172 10.67 -1.99 9.35
N ARG A 173 9.42 -1.84 9.80
CA ARG A 173 8.69 -2.88 10.54
C ARG A 173 8.44 -4.12 9.68
N GLU A 174 7.97 -3.96 8.44
CA GLU A 174 7.78 -5.08 7.51
C GLU A 174 9.11 -5.77 7.17
N LEU A 175 10.19 -4.98 7.01
CA LEU A 175 11.54 -5.50 6.81
C LEU A 175 11.99 -6.34 8.01
N ALA A 176 11.74 -5.89 9.24
CA ALA A 176 12.09 -6.64 10.45
C ALA A 176 11.38 -8.00 10.50
N GLU A 177 10.08 -8.03 10.19
CA GLU A 177 9.28 -9.25 10.20
C GLU A 177 9.77 -10.28 9.17
N VAL A 178 9.94 -9.82 7.91
CA VAL A 178 10.28 -10.70 6.78
C VAL A 178 11.73 -11.18 6.85
N LEU A 179 12.64 -10.36 7.39
CA LEU A 179 14.03 -10.74 7.60
C LEU A 179 14.28 -11.50 8.91
N HIS A 180 13.24 -11.70 9.73
CA HIS A 180 13.38 -12.21 11.10
C HIS A 180 14.47 -11.45 11.89
N ALA A 181 14.54 -10.14 11.67
CA ALA A 181 15.58 -9.30 12.22
C ALA A 181 15.15 -8.75 13.59
N SER A 182 16.10 -8.67 14.52
CA SER A 182 15.88 -8.02 15.80
C SER A 182 15.99 -6.50 15.64
N SER A 183 15.01 -5.75 16.13
CA SER A 183 15.12 -4.29 16.23
C SER A 183 16.04 -3.93 17.40
N LEU A 184 17.22 -3.36 17.09
CA LEU A 184 18.15 -2.84 18.10
C LEU A 184 17.77 -1.42 18.52
N VAL A 185 17.25 -0.64 17.58
CA VAL A 185 16.69 0.70 17.80
C VAL A 185 15.42 0.81 16.97
N GLU A 186 14.32 1.21 17.59
CA GLU A 186 13.08 1.55 16.90
C GLU A 186 13.07 3.06 16.62
N GLY A 187 13.30 3.42 15.36
CA GLY A 187 13.32 4.80 14.90
C GLY A 187 11.93 5.38 14.69
N GLU A 188 11.86 6.69 14.48
CA GLU A 188 10.59 7.43 14.35
C GLU A 188 9.79 7.02 13.11
N ASN A 189 10.48 6.66 12.03
CA ASN A 189 9.90 6.27 10.75
C ASN A 189 9.77 4.74 10.60
N SER A 190 9.73 3.97 11.70
CA SER A 190 9.68 2.50 11.66
C SER A 190 8.47 1.95 10.89
N ASP A 191 7.37 2.71 10.85
CA ASP A 191 6.13 2.36 10.15
C ASP A 191 5.98 3.04 8.78
N GLU A 192 6.92 3.93 8.42
CA GLU A 192 6.89 4.65 7.15
C GLU A 192 7.65 3.88 6.06
N ALA A 193 7.07 3.85 4.86
CA ALA A 193 7.66 3.14 3.74
C ALA A 193 8.99 3.77 3.28
N VAL A 194 9.92 2.90 2.88
CA VAL A 194 11.15 3.29 2.19
C VAL A 194 11.03 3.02 0.69
N GLU A 195 11.42 3.99 -0.13
CA GLU A 195 11.43 3.83 -1.59
C GLU A 195 12.59 2.95 -2.06
N PHE A 196 13.75 3.04 -1.39
CA PHE A 196 14.98 2.38 -1.82
C PHE A 196 15.56 1.49 -0.74
N VAL A 197 15.94 0.28 -1.11
CA VAL A 197 16.80 -0.57 -0.30
C VAL A 197 18.18 -0.59 -0.98
N MET A 198 19.16 0.01 -0.32
CA MET A 198 20.49 0.23 -0.87
C MET A 198 21.48 -0.75 -0.25
N LEU A 199 22.17 -1.51 -1.07
CA LEU A 199 23.29 -2.34 -0.63
C LEU A 199 24.55 -1.47 -0.51
N GLY A 200 25.22 -1.50 0.65
CA GLY A 200 26.49 -0.79 0.82
C GLY A 200 27.59 -1.29 -0.12
N PRO A 201 28.49 -0.39 -0.55
CA PRO A 201 29.58 -0.76 -1.44
C PRO A 201 30.55 -1.76 -0.78
N LEU A 202 31.19 -2.57 -1.62
CA LEU A 202 32.24 -3.51 -1.18
C LEU A 202 33.52 -2.77 -0.75
N SER A 203 33.81 -1.63 -1.37
CA SER A 203 34.97 -0.78 -1.11
C SER A 203 34.74 0.16 0.08
N ALA A 204 35.82 0.51 0.77
CA ALA A 204 35.84 1.51 1.85
C ALA A 204 35.91 2.96 1.34
N ASP A 205 35.49 3.21 0.10
CA ASP A 205 35.38 4.56 -0.45
C ASP A 205 34.23 5.30 0.28
N PRO A 206 34.21 6.64 0.37
CA PRO A 206 33.19 7.31 1.15
C PRO A 206 31.83 6.99 0.53
N GLY A 207 31.04 6.15 1.20
CA GLY A 207 29.73 5.70 0.71
C GLY A 207 28.67 6.81 0.68
N GLN A 208 28.96 7.98 1.24
CA GLN A 208 28.00 9.10 1.34
C GLN A 208 27.46 9.54 -0.03
N PRO A 209 28.27 9.82 -1.07
CA PRO A 209 27.74 10.23 -2.38
C PRO A 209 26.88 9.15 -3.02
N TYR A 210 27.09 7.88 -2.68
CA TYR A 210 26.25 6.77 -3.12
C TYR A 210 24.90 6.79 -2.38
N PHE A 211 24.89 6.88 -1.04
CA PHE A 211 23.64 6.89 -0.26
C PHE A 211 22.81 8.18 -0.43
N LEU A 212 23.45 9.32 -0.75
CA LEU A 212 22.75 10.60 -1.01
C LEU A 212 21.93 10.60 -2.31
N GLN A 213 22.09 9.61 -3.19
CA GLN A 213 21.33 9.54 -4.45
C GLN A 213 19.82 9.40 -4.21
N HIS A 214 19.42 8.91 -3.04
CA HIS A 214 18.05 8.60 -2.71
C HIS A 214 17.66 9.16 -1.34
N GLY A 215 16.44 9.68 -1.24
CA GLY A 215 15.89 10.27 -0.01
C GLY A 215 15.51 9.18 0.99
N THR A 216 14.27 8.70 0.91
CA THR A 216 13.73 7.65 1.80
C THR A 216 14.35 6.30 1.48
N LYS A 217 15.12 5.73 2.40
CA LYS A 217 15.94 4.55 2.13
C LYS A 217 16.21 3.68 3.36
N ALA A 218 16.33 2.39 3.11
CA ALA A 218 16.98 1.44 4.01
C ALA A 218 18.36 1.07 3.46
N VAL A 219 19.39 0.99 4.30
CA VAL A 219 20.76 0.63 3.89
C VAL A 219 21.15 -0.72 4.48
N VAL A 220 21.58 -1.65 3.62
CA VAL A 220 21.99 -3.01 3.99
C VAL A 220 23.50 -3.12 3.98
N ASN A 221 24.10 -3.34 5.16
CA ASN A 221 25.54 -3.54 5.33
C ASN A 221 25.82 -4.74 6.25
N ARG A 222 27.04 -5.27 6.22
CA ARG A 222 27.49 -6.25 7.24
C ARG A 222 27.73 -5.56 8.59
N PHE A 223 27.50 -6.25 9.69
CA PHE A 223 27.58 -5.71 11.06
C PHE A 223 28.95 -5.10 11.45
N ASP A 224 30.04 -5.47 10.76
CA ASP A 224 31.41 -5.03 11.05
C ASP A 224 31.90 -3.86 10.19
N LYS A 225 31.03 -3.30 9.32
CA LYS A 225 31.34 -2.17 8.43
C LYS A 225 30.95 -0.82 9.04
N MET A 226 31.52 -0.50 10.20
CA MET A 226 31.19 0.71 10.97
C MET A 226 31.38 2.00 10.17
N ASP A 227 32.42 2.07 9.34
CA ASP A 227 32.66 3.17 8.41
C ASP A 227 31.47 3.40 7.46
N LEU A 228 30.95 2.34 6.86
CA LEU A 228 29.78 2.41 5.98
C LEU A 228 28.49 2.69 6.74
N HIS A 229 28.35 2.22 7.99
CA HIS A 229 27.18 2.55 8.81
C HIS A 229 27.14 4.05 9.14
N LEU A 230 28.27 4.64 9.52
CA LEU A 230 28.36 6.07 9.80
C LEU A 230 28.20 6.91 8.53
N ALA A 231 28.72 6.43 7.39
CA ALA A 231 28.49 7.06 6.10
C ALA A 231 27.01 7.05 5.71
N ALA A 232 26.31 5.92 5.92
CA ALA A 232 24.87 5.83 5.70
C ALA A 232 24.09 6.75 6.64
N LEU A 233 24.37 6.71 7.94
CA LEU A 233 23.72 7.53 8.96
C LEU A 233 23.82 9.03 8.65
N ALA A 234 24.97 9.49 8.14
CA ALA A 234 25.16 10.89 7.73
C ALA A 234 24.28 11.34 6.54
N THR A 235 23.56 10.40 5.91
CA THR A 235 22.62 10.67 4.81
C THR A 235 21.16 10.47 5.22
N GLU A 236 20.89 10.39 6.53
CA GLU A 236 19.53 10.30 7.11
C GLU A 236 18.72 9.14 6.48
N PRO A 237 19.18 7.89 6.63
CA PRO A 237 18.38 6.75 6.21
C PRO A 237 17.17 6.61 7.15
N ASP A 238 16.10 5.98 6.69
CA ASP A 238 15.00 5.59 7.60
C ASP A 238 15.34 4.30 8.36
N CYS A 239 16.20 3.46 7.78
CA CYS A 239 16.58 2.18 8.35
C CYS A 239 18.02 1.77 8.01
N LEU A 240 18.72 1.20 8.99
CA LEU A 240 19.98 0.47 8.81
C LEU A 240 19.72 -1.02 9.05
N ILE A 241 20.06 -1.85 8.07
CA ILE A 241 19.94 -3.31 8.14
C ILE A 241 21.34 -3.90 8.23
N LEU A 242 21.67 -4.44 9.40
CA LEU A 242 22.97 -4.98 9.75
C LEU A 242 22.93 -6.51 9.65
N THR A 243 23.63 -7.05 8.67
CA THR A 243 23.61 -8.48 8.33
C THR A 243 24.77 -9.25 8.99
N GLY A 244 24.63 -10.58 9.08
CA GLY A 244 25.64 -11.48 9.65
C GLY A 244 25.41 -11.88 11.11
N GLY A 245 24.28 -11.48 11.71
CA GLY A 245 23.81 -11.99 13.00
C GLY A 245 24.66 -11.64 14.24
N GLN A 246 25.63 -10.74 14.12
CA GLN A 246 26.46 -10.29 15.24
C GLN A 246 26.15 -8.85 15.64
N GLN A 247 26.31 -8.56 16.93
CA GLN A 247 26.07 -7.22 17.48
C GLN A 247 27.02 -6.19 16.83
N PRO A 248 26.50 -5.03 16.40
CA PRO A 248 27.33 -3.95 15.90
C PRO A 248 28.09 -3.24 17.02
N SER A 249 28.95 -2.29 16.64
CA SER A 249 29.63 -1.43 17.61
C SER A 249 28.61 -0.64 18.45
N PRO A 250 28.72 -0.61 19.79
CA PRO A 250 27.88 0.24 20.64
C PRO A 250 27.95 1.73 20.25
N TYR A 251 29.11 2.17 19.76
CA TYR A 251 29.28 3.53 19.24
C TYR A 251 28.32 3.84 18.09
N LEU A 252 27.98 2.87 17.24
CA LEU A 252 26.97 3.08 16.19
C LEU A 252 25.60 3.37 16.81
N LEU A 253 25.21 2.60 17.83
CA LEU A 253 23.91 2.74 18.49
C LEU A 253 23.82 4.11 19.19
N ASP A 254 24.86 4.53 19.92
CA ASP A 254 24.94 5.87 20.52
C ASP A 254 24.77 6.99 19.48
N ARG A 255 25.36 6.81 18.28
CA ARG A 255 25.25 7.78 17.18
C ARG A 255 23.88 7.80 16.53
N VAL A 256 23.22 6.65 16.43
CA VAL A 256 21.85 6.52 15.92
C VAL A 256 20.86 7.18 16.89
N GLU A 257 20.95 6.88 18.18
CA GLU A 257 20.08 7.47 19.21
C GLU A 257 20.21 9.00 19.30
N GLY A 258 21.40 9.54 18.99
CA GLY A 258 21.64 10.97 18.90
C GLY A 258 21.27 11.64 17.57
N ALA A 259 20.77 10.89 16.58
CA ALA A 259 20.31 11.45 15.31
C ALA A 259 18.85 11.91 15.38
N ASP A 260 18.50 12.92 14.58
CA ASP A 260 17.16 13.50 14.51
C ASP A 260 16.80 13.75 13.02
N PRO A 261 15.89 12.96 12.41
CA PRO A 261 15.20 11.81 13.01
C PRO A 261 16.14 10.60 13.20
N SER A 262 15.87 9.80 14.23
CA SER A 262 16.63 8.56 14.49
C SER A 262 16.16 7.42 13.56
N PRO A 263 17.09 6.74 12.84
CA PRO A 263 16.74 5.59 12.01
C PRO A 263 16.45 4.33 12.84
N THR A 264 15.63 3.46 12.29
CA THR A 264 15.48 2.08 12.78
C THR A 264 16.76 1.30 12.52
N VAL A 265 17.23 0.50 13.47
CA VAL A 265 18.40 -0.39 13.29
C VAL A 265 17.96 -1.83 13.45
N LEU A 266 18.05 -2.59 12.37
CA LEU A 266 17.68 -3.99 12.30
C LEU A 266 18.94 -4.87 12.27
N LEU A 267 18.97 -5.89 13.12
CA LEU A 267 20.00 -6.94 13.09
C LEU A 267 19.43 -8.18 12.41
N ALA A 268 19.79 -8.38 11.15
CA ALA A 268 19.39 -9.53 10.36
C ALA A 268 20.35 -10.72 10.61
N PRO A 269 19.82 -11.94 10.88
CA PRO A 269 20.65 -13.11 11.13
C PRO A 269 21.40 -13.60 9.88
N ASP A 270 20.81 -13.38 8.71
CA ASP A 270 21.30 -13.91 7.44
C ASP A 270 22.49 -13.13 6.86
N SER A 271 23.11 -13.72 5.84
CA SER A 271 24.14 -13.05 5.04
C SER A 271 23.55 -11.94 4.17
N THR A 272 24.38 -10.97 3.79
CA THR A 272 23.97 -9.83 2.95
C THR A 272 23.25 -10.24 1.65
N VAL A 273 23.72 -11.31 0.99
CA VAL A 273 23.11 -11.80 -0.25
C VAL A 273 21.71 -12.35 0.00
N GLN A 274 21.55 -13.17 1.04
CA GLN A 274 20.25 -13.73 1.42
C GLN A 274 19.27 -12.63 1.84
N THR A 275 19.72 -11.67 2.65
CA THR A 275 18.91 -10.50 3.03
C THR A 275 18.39 -9.76 1.80
N ILE A 276 19.24 -9.45 0.82
CA ILE A 276 18.80 -8.73 -0.39
C ILE A 276 17.80 -9.55 -1.21
N GLN A 277 18.00 -10.87 -1.35
CA GLN A 277 17.04 -11.73 -2.05
C GLN A 277 15.66 -11.70 -1.40
N VAL A 278 15.62 -11.79 -0.08
CA VAL A 278 14.37 -11.75 0.70
C VAL A 278 13.68 -10.37 0.57
N VAL A 279 14.44 -9.28 0.59
CA VAL A 279 13.88 -7.93 0.41
C VAL A 279 13.35 -7.70 -1.00
N ASP A 280 14.04 -8.20 -2.03
CA ASP A 280 13.59 -8.07 -3.42
C ASP A 280 12.23 -8.76 -3.64
N GLU A 281 12.02 -9.92 -3.02
CA GLU A 281 10.74 -10.63 -3.07
C GLU A 281 9.58 -9.91 -2.39
N LEU A 282 9.88 -8.96 -1.49
CA LEU A 282 8.89 -8.19 -0.73
C LEU A 282 8.32 -7.01 -1.54
N TYR A 283 9.10 -6.43 -2.45
CA TYR A 283 8.65 -5.29 -3.26
C TYR A 283 7.36 -5.63 -4.03
N GLY A 284 6.37 -4.74 -3.94
CA GLY A 284 5.05 -4.92 -4.56
C GLY A 284 4.13 -5.94 -3.87
N LYS A 285 4.58 -6.59 -2.79
CA LYS A 285 3.77 -7.44 -1.90
C LYS A 285 3.56 -6.84 -0.51
N THR A 286 4.06 -5.63 -0.29
CA THR A 286 3.98 -4.85 0.95
C THR A 286 2.55 -4.44 1.26
N ARG A 287 2.26 -4.24 2.54
CA ARG A 287 0.99 -3.70 3.02
C ARG A 287 0.87 -2.22 2.69
N PHE A 288 -0.36 -1.74 2.60
CA PHE A 288 -0.64 -0.32 2.49
C PHE A 288 -0.76 0.27 3.90
N ALA A 289 0.38 0.72 4.43
CA ALA A 289 0.47 1.30 5.77
C ALA A 289 1.40 2.52 5.75
N GLY A 290 1.27 3.37 6.77
CA GLY A 290 2.07 4.58 6.93
C GLY A 290 1.51 5.79 6.18
N ARG A 291 1.85 6.98 6.67
CA ARG A 291 1.36 8.25 6.13
C ARG A 291 1.92 8.53 4.74
N ARG A 292 3.18 8.18 4.47
CA ARG A 292 3.84 8.40 3.17
C ARG A 292 3.08 7.72 2.03
N LYS A 293 2.68 6.45 2.21
CA LYS A 293 1.89 5.73 1.19
C LYS A 293 0.51 6.34 1.00
N LEU A 294 -0.15 6.76 2.08
CA LEU A 294 -1.46 7.40 1.99
C LEU A 294 -1.41 8.70 1.18
N VAL A 295 -0.50 9.61 1.54
CA VAL A 295 -0.33 10.89 0.84
C VAL A 295 -0.03 10.62 -0.63
N ARG A 296 0.89 9.69 -0.93
CA ARG A 296 1.25 9.36 -2.30
C ARG A 296 0.10 8.77 -3.11
N ALA A 297 -0.71 7.90 -2.50
CA ALA A 297 -1.90 7.34 -3.15
C ALA A 297 -2.90 8.43 -3.51
N ILE A 298 -3.14 9.39 -2.62
CA ILE A 298 -4.03 10.53 -2.87
C ILE A 298 -3.50 11.36 -4.04
N GLU A 299 -2.21 11.72 -4.05
CA GLU A 299 -1.59 12.49 -5.14
C GLU A 299 -1.74 11.81 -6.52
N LEU A 300 -1.60 10.48 -6.56
CA LEU A 300 -1.75 9.72 -7.81
C LEU A 300 -3.20 9.73 -8.31
N PHE A 301 -4.17 9.71 -7.39
CA PHE A 301 -5.59 9.73 -7.75
C PHE A 301 -6.11 11.13 -8.09
N GLU A 302 -5.54 12.19 -7.51
CA GLU A 302 -5.91 13.58 -7.83
C GLU A 302 -5.68 13.96 -9.29
N ARG A 303 -4.71 13.31 -9.95
CA ARG A 303 -4.34 13.55 -11.34
C ARG A 303 -5.31 12.92 -12.33
N LEU A 304 -6.30 12.18 -11.86
CA LEU A 304 -7.18 11.37 -12.69
C LEU A 304 -8.56 12.00 -12.80
N ASP A 305 -9.12 11.91 -14.00
CA ASP A 305 -10.48 12.35 -14.27
C ASP A 305 -11.48 11.29 -13.81
N LEU A 306 -11.97 11.45 -12.59
CA LEU A 306 -12.99 10.59 -11.98
C LEU A 306 -14.42 11.10 -12.19
N THR A 307 -14.66 11.99 -13.16
CA THR A 307 -16.01 12.51 -13.48
C THR A 307 -17.05 11.41 -13.62
N LYS A 308 -16.71 10.32 -14.32
CA LYS A 308 -17.59 9.14 -14.48
C LYS A 308 -18.04 8.51 -13.15
N LEU A 309 -17.17 8.54 -12.13
CA LEU A 309 -17.49 8.05 -10.80
C LEU A 309 -18.44 9.02 -10.11
N SER A 310 -18.21 10.33 -10.21
CA SER A 310 -19.11 11.35 -9.63
C SER A 310 -20.53 11.34 -10.24
N GLU A 311 -20.64 11.14 -11.56
CA GLU A 311 -21.93 10.99 -12.26
C GLU A 311 -22.68 9.74 -11.79
N SER A 312 -21.96 8.66 -11.45
CA SER A 312 -22.54 7.43 -10.93
C SER A 312 -22.98 7.51 -9.46
N LEU A 313 -22.60 8.59 -8.76
CA LEU A 313 -22.94 8.84 -7.35
C LEU A 313 -24.05 9.89 -7.18
N SER A 314 -24.38 10.60 -8.25
CA SER A 314 -25.44 11.61 -8.34
C SER A 314 -26.82 10.96 -8.48
#